data_AF-A0AAW7VT57-F1
#
_entry.id   AF-A0AAW7VT57-F1
#
_cell.length_a   1.000
_cell.length_b   1.000
_cell.length_c   1.000
_cell.angle_alpha   90.00
_cell.angle_beta   90.00
_cell.angle_gamma   90.00
#
_symmetry.space_group_name_H-M   'P 1'
#
loop_
_entity.id
_entity.type
_entity.pdbx_description
1 polymer ?
#
loop_
_entity_poly.entity_id
_entity_poly.type
_entity_poly.pdbx_seq_one_letter_code
_entity_poly.pdbx_strand_id
1 'polypeptide(L)'
;MTTAALPELWSDWCAVARVPEDRIDDASLQAFALQSGPSKAVLERLRRAAAPPVEPAVATAWPTAHSCDRSSMRRLLARGDVLVRDRATDWQLRLRLRRMLFAAVLSAPASHGGLGLTRSEIRQLRPEDVQRLRPRIGVAEDPESCAACAVWSWLEVIGTNSSWSRAGLRSLAHRRDDQMVGHRHELPDPSPDWLTCVGVLPAIDRWGWMDPYSSLHPSSMSVVVRAIDALLDGPAPMPTPEPEPRAPVRVFTEAEREEVYARADELTARVAAILLEYEQRS
;
A
#
# COMPACT_ATOMS: atom_id res chain seq x y z
N MET A 1 25.33 9.10 21.30
CA MET A 1 25.75 7.85 20.63
C MET A 1 25.73 6.76 21.68
N THR A 2 24.76 5.86 21.59
CA THR A 2 24.61 4.76 22.56
C THR A 2 25.43 3.59 22.04
N THR A 3 26.57 3.30 22.66
CA THR A 3 27.38 2.11 22.37
C THR A 3 26.49 0.90 22.65
N ALA A 4 26.01 0.23 21.60
CA ALA A 4 25.17 -0.94 21.78
C ALA A 4 25.98 -2.00 22.53
N ALA A 5 25.53 -2.40 23.72
CA ALA A 5 26.22 -3.42 24.51
C ALA A 5 26.40 -4.70 23.67
N LEU A 6 27.62 -5.26 23.69
CA LEU A 6 27.90 -6.52 23.03
C LEU A 6 27.07 -7.65 23.68
N PRO A 7 26.72 -8.71 22.94
CA PRO A 7 26.07 -9.88 23.53
C PRO A 7 26.94 -10.48 24.64
N GLU A 8 26.37 -10.81 25.79
CA GLU A 8 27.11 -11.40 26.93
C GLU A 8 27.91 -12.66 26.53
N LEU A 9 27.30 -13.53 25.70
CA LEU A 9 27.95 -14.73 25.17
C LEU A 9 29.24 -14.44 24.37
N TRP A 10 29.34 -13.28 23.73
CA TRP A 10 30.56 -12.86 23.02
C TRP A 10 31.65 -12.44 24.01
N SER A 11 31.30 -11.60 24.98
CA SER A 11 32.24 -11.16 26.03
C SER A 11 32.78 -12.36 26.84
N ASP A 12 31.92 -13.32 27.17
CA ASP A 12 32.31 -14.56 27.86
C ASP A 12 33.29 -15.40 27.03
N TRP A 13 33.00 -15.58 25.73
CA TRP A 13 33.89 -16.31 24.85
C TRP A 13 35.23 -15.58 24.65
N CYS A 14 35.22 -14.26 24.48
CA CYS A 14 36.42 -13.43 24.37
C CYS A 14 37.32 -13.59 25.60
N ALA A 15 36.74 -13.59 26.80
CA ALA A 15 37.47 -13.79 28.05
C ALA A 15 38.16 -15.18 28.10
N VAL A 16 37.48 -16.24 27.63
CA VAL A 16 38.02 -17.61 27.62
C VAL A 16 39.07 -17.81 26.52
N ALA A 17 38.78 -17.32 25.31
CA ALA A 17 39.65 -17.47 24.14
C ALA A 17 40.82 -16.48 24.11
N ARG A 18 40.87 -15.53 25.07
CA ARG A 18 41.83 -14.42 25.14
C ARG A 18 41.85 -13.56 23.87
N VAL A 19 40.67 -13.30 23.32
CA VAL A 19 40.45 -12.43 22.16
C VAL A 19 39.92 -11.08 22.65
N PRO A 20 40.48 -9.93 22.23
CA PRO A 20 39.93 -8.62 22.58
C PRO A 20 38.46 -8.49 22.16
N GLU A 21 37.60 -7.96 23.03
CA GLU A 21 36.15 -7.86 22.77
C GLU A 21 35.81 -6.97 21.57
N ASP A 22 36.67 -6.01 21.25
CA ASP A 22 36.57 -5.08 20.12
C ASP A 22 37.06 -5.68 18.81
N ARG A 23 37.74 -6.84 18.85
CA ARG A 23 38.24 -7.53 17.66
C ARG A 23 37.15 -8.39 17.01
N ILE A 24 36.19 -7.73 16.39
CA ILE A 24 35.09 -8.38 15.67
C ILE A 24 35.45 -8.51 14.18
N ASP A 25 36.42 -9.36 13.85
CA ASP A 25 36.81 -9.70 12.48
C ASP A 25 36.24 -11.07 12.04
N ASP A 26 36.24 -11.35 10.73
CA ASP A 26 35.69 -12.59 10.17
C ASP A 26 36.31 -13.86 10.77
N ALA A 27 37.62 -13.82 11.05
CA ALA A 27 38.35 -14.93 11.66
C ALA A 27 37.86 -15.20 13.09
N SER A 28 37.69 -14.15 13.89
CA SER A 28 37.21 -14.24 15.27
C SER A 28 35.75 -14.67 15.33
N LEU A 29 34.90 -14.19 14.41
CA LEU A 29 33.51 -14.62 14.27
C LEU A 29 33.38 -16.09 13.86
N GLN A 30 34.24 -16.57 12.96
CA GLN A 30 34.26 -17.98 12.56
C GLN A 30 34.70 -18.88 13.72
N ALA A 31 35.75 -18.48 14.46
CA ALA A 31 36.21 -19.21 15.63
C ALA A 31 35.14 -19.28 16.72
N PHE A 32 34.47 -18.14 17.01
CA PHE A 32 33.34 -18.08 17.92
C PHE A 32 32.20 -19.00 17.48
N ALA A 33 31.78 -18.92 16.21
CA ALA A 33 30.70 -19.74 15.68
C ALA A 33 30.95 -21.25 15.85
N LEU A 34 32.19 -21.68 15.63
CA LEU A 34 32.61 -23.08 15.76
C LEU A 34 32.68 -23.54 17.22
N GLN A 35 33.08 -22.67 18.14
CA GLN A 35 33.37 -23.05 19.53
C GLN A 35 32.19 -22.90 20.48
N SER A 36 31.32 -21.90 20.28
CA SER A 36 30.23 -21.58 21.21
C SER A 36 28.83 -21.94 20.68
N GLY A 37 28.71 -22.34 19.41
CA GLY A 37 27.42 -22.67 18.78
C GLY A 37 26.35 -21.58 18.91
N PRO A 38 26.67 -20.28 18.68
CA PRO A 38 25.75 -19.19 18.93
C PRO A 38 24.59 -19.20 17.94
N SER A 39 23.45 -18.63 18.32
CA SER A 39 22.33 -18.48 17.39
C SER A 39 22.70 -17.56 16.22
N LYS A 40 22.04 -17.75 15.07
CA LYS A 40 22.21 -16.86 13.90
C LYS A 40 22.00 -15.38 14.26
N ALA A 41 21.07 -15.08 15.17
CA ALA A 41 20.78 -13.72 15.61
C ALA A 41 21.96 -13.05 16.35
N VAL A 42 22.72 -13.82 17.13
CA VAL A 42 23.92 -13.33 17.83
C VAL A 42 25.03 -13.03 16.83
N LEU A 43 25.28 -13.92 15.86
CA LEU A 43 26.27 -13.70 14.81
C LEU A 43 25.94 -12.46 13.95
N GLU A 44 24.67 -12.29 13.56
CA GLU A 44 24.23 -11.10 12.82
C GLU A 44 24.33 -9.80 13.64
N ARG A 45 24.21 -9.87 14.96
CA ARG A 45 24.40 -8.70 15.83
C ARG A 45 25.87 -8.29 15.89
N LEU A 46 26.79 -9.26 16.02
CA LEU A 46 28.23 -9.00 16.04
C LEU A 46 28.73 -8.48 14.68
N ARG A 47 28.29 -9.07 13.56
CA ARG A 47 28.62 -8.56 12.21
C ARG A 47 28.21 -7.12 11.99
N ARG A 48 27.05 -6.72 12.53
CA ARG A 48 26.59 -5.32 12.48
C ARG A 48 27.42 -4.38 13.35
N ALA A 49 27.95 -4.86 14.46
CA ALA A 49 28.86 -4.08 15.30
C ALA A 49 30.26 -3.92 14.67
N ALA A 50 30.69 -4.88 13.86
CA ALA A 50 31.97 -4.88 13.13
C ALA A 50 31.98 -4.00 11.88
N ALA A 51 30.81 -3.78 11.26
CA ALA A 51 30.73 -2.96 10.07
C ALA A 51 31.18 -1.52 10.38
N PRO A 52 31.97 -0.86 9.50
CA PRO A 52 32.26 0.55 9.66
C PRO A 52 30.94 1.33 9.79
N PRO A 53 30.92 2.49 10.48
CA PRO A 53 29.74 3.35 10.52
C PRO A 53 29.44 3.84 9.11
N VAL A 54 28.73 3.03 8.35
CA VAL A 54 27.97 3.47 7.19
C VAL A 54 26.98 4.46 7.77
N GLU A 55 26.96 5.69 7.24
CA GLU A 55 25.84 6.62 7.48
C GLU A 55 24.56 5.79 7.50
N PRO A 56 23.71 5.87 8.54
CA PRO A 56 22.62 4.93 8.69
C PRO A 56 21.81 4.99 7.41
N ALA A 57 21.96 3.97 6.56
CA ALA A 57 21.12 3.77 5.41
C ALA A 57 19.76 3.58 6.02
N VAL A 58 19.00 4.67 6.09
CA VAL A 58 17.61 4.66 6.51
C VAL A 58 17.00 3.59 5.63
N ALA A 59 16.62 2.46 6.23
CA ALA A 59 16.08 1.33 5.50
C ALA A 59 14.70 1.76 5.00
N THR A 60 14.71 2.53 3.91
CA THR A 60 13.53 2.97 3.20
C THR A 60 12.77 1.72 2.80
N ALA A 61 11.45 1.83 2.73
CA ALA A 61 10.64 0.72 2.21
C ALA A 61 10.70 0.61 0.67
N TRP A 62 11.65 1.30 0.02
CA TRP A 62 11.86 1.30 -1.42
C TRP A 62 12.71 0.11 -1.86
N PRO A 63 12.49 -0.47 -3.06
CA PRO A 63 13.36 -1.54 -3.56
C PRO A 63 14.80 -1.07 -3.74
N THR A 64 15.75 -1.82 -3.16
CA THR A 64 17.18 -1.46 -3.16
C THR A 64 17.76 -1.41 -4.58
N ALA A 65 17.30 -2.26 -5.50
CA ALA A 65 17.75 -2.26 -6.89
C ALA A 65 17.50 -0.92 -7.60
N HIS A 66 16.51 -0.15 -7.13
CA HIS A 66 16.10 1.11 -7.73
C HIS A 66 16.39 2.32 -6.84
N SER A 67 17.15 2.18 -5.74
CA SER A 67 17.39 3.28 -4.79
C SER A 67 18.27 4.39 -5.36
N CYS A 68 19.10 4.09 -6.37
CA CYS A 68 19.98 5.06 -7.01
C CYS A 68 19.39 5.63 -8.32
N ASP A 69 18.28 5.08 -8.81
CA ASP A 69 17.64 5.54 -10.05
C ASP A 69 16.56 6.58 -9.74
N ARG A 70 16.91 7.85 -9.94
CA ARG A 70 16.00 8.99 -9.68
C ARG A 70 14.73 8.99 -10.53
N SER A 71 14.73 8.28 -11.66
CA SER A 71 13.57 8.21 -12.55
C SER A 71 12.62 7.06 -12.21
N SER A 72 13.03 6.14 -11.32
CA SER A 72 12.26 4.95 -10.97
C SER A 72 10.85 5.27 -10.45
N MET A 73 10.71 6.25 -9.54
CA MET A 73 9.39 6.68 -9.04
C MET A 73 8.48 7.15 -10.17
N ARG A 74 8.96 8.05 -11.03
CA ARG A 74 8.17 8.58 -12.16
C ARG A 74 7.73 7.47 -13.11
N ARG A 75 8.62 6.51 -13.41
CA ARG A 75 8.27 5.34 -14.23
C ARG A 75 7.23 4.45 -13.56
N LEU A 76 7.39 4.17 -12.25
CA LEU A 76 6.42 3.38 -11.50
C LEU A 76 5.03 4.02 -11.54
N LEU A 77 4.96 5.33 -11.29
CA LEU A 77 3.71 6.09 -11.27
C LEU A 77 3.04 6.06 -12.64
N ALA A 78 3.78 6.36 -13.72
CA ALA A 78 3.25 6.31 -15.08
C ALA A 78 2.70 4.91 -15.43
N ARG A 79 3.46 3.85 -15.12
CA ARG A 79 3.00 2.47 -15.34
C ARG A 79 1.77 2.11 -14.51
N GLY A 80 1.75 2.53 -13.25
CA GLY A 80 0.63 2.30 -12.35
C GLY A 80 -0.63 3.04 -12.79
N ASP A 81 -0.49 4.29 -13.25
CA ASP A 81 -1.59 5.12 -13.72
C ASP A 81 -2.25 4.51 -14.97
N VAL A 82 -1.47 3.99 -15.93
CA VAL A 82 -2.00 3.21 -17.06
C VAL A 82 -2.91 2.07 -16.57
N LEU A 83 -2.46 1.27 -15.60
CA LEU A 83 -3.25 0.16 -15.07
C LEU A 83 -4.47 0.62 -14.27
N VAL A 84 -4.37 1.73 -13.54
CA VAL A 84 -5.50 2.32 -12.79
C VAL A 84 -6.57 2.82 -13.76
N ARG A 85 -6.19 3.36 -14.91
CA ARG A 85 -7.11 3.87 -15.93
C ARG A 85 -7.64 2.79 -16.88
N ASP A 86 -6.91 1.68 -17.07
CA ASP A 86 -7.32 0.62 -17.99
C ASP A 86 -8.69 0.03 -17.60
N ARG A 87 -9.63 0.06 -18.56
CA ARG A 87 -10.99 -0.46 -18.45
C ARG A 87 -11.06 -1.94 -18.13
N ALA A 88 -10.07 -2.72 -18.57
CA ALA A 88 -9.98 -4.15 -18.29
C ALA A 88 -9.50 -4.47 -16.88
N THR A 89 -8.85 -3.52 -16.20
CA THR A 89 -8.41 -3.71 -14.82
C THR A 89 -9.61 -3.82 -13.89
N ASP A 90 -9.70 -4.95 -13.20
CA ASP A 90 -10.68 -5.22 -12.17
C ASP A 90 -10.69 -4.13 -11.08
N TRP A 91 -11.88 -3.73 -10.61
CA TRP A 91 -12.00 -2.54 -9.76
C TRP A 91 -11.31 -2.72 -8.40
N GLN A 92 -11.29 -3.95 -7.85
CA GLN A 92 -10.54 -4.27 -6.64
C GLN A 92 -9.04 -4.11 -6.86
N LEU A 93 -8.55 -4.53 -8.03
CA LEU A 93 -7.14 -4.37 -8.40
C LEU A 93 -6.77 -2.89 -8.53
N ARG A 94 -7.64 -2.04 -9.11
CA ARG A 94 -7.42 -0.59 -9.16
C ARG A 94 -7.26 0.03 -7.77
N LEU A 95 -8.11 -0.36 -6.80
CA LEU A 95 -7.97 0.12 -5.42
C LEU A 95 -6.65 -0.31 -4.79
N ARG A 96 -6.26 -1.58 -4.99
CA ARG A 96 -4.97 -2.09 -4.50
C ARG A 96 -3.78 -1.38 -5.15
N LEU A 97 -3.86 -1.07 -6.44
CA LEU A 97 -2.85 -0.31 -7.17
C LEU A 97 -2.75 1.12 -6.64
N ARG A 98 -3.86 1.85 -6.47
CA ARG A 98 -3.84 3.20 -5.87
C ARG A 98 -3.21 3.19 -4.47
N ARG A 99 -3.55 2.21 -3.62
CA ARG A 99 -2.91 2.02 -2.32
C ARG A 99 -1.41 1.75 -2.43
N MET A 100 -1.00 0.91 -3.37
CA MET A 100 0.40 0.56 -3.62
C MET A 100 1.19 1.79 -4.09
N LEU A 101 0.66 2.58 -5.02
CA LEU A 101 1.31 3.79 -5.51
C LEU A 101 1.44 4.84 -4.41
N PHE A 102 0.43 4.99 -3.55
CA PHE A 102 0.56 5.83 -2.37
C PHE A 102 1.67 5.34 -1.43
N ALA A 103 1.70 4.05 -1.09
CA ALA A 103 2.77 3.46 -0.28
C ALA A 103 4.16 3.63 -0.93
N ALA A 104 4.24 3.55 -2.26
CA ALA A 104 5.44 3.81 -3.02
C ALA A 104 5.94 5.25 -2.79
N VAL A 105 5.06 6.25 -2.92
CA VAL A 105 5.39 7.68 -2.68
C VAL A 105 5.89 7.89 -1.24
N LEU A 106 5.26 7.26 -0.25
CA LEU A 106 5.71 7.35 1.13
C LEU A 106 7.13 6.78 1.30
N SER A 107 7.41 5.66 0.65
CA SER A 107 8.65 4.89 0.83
C SER A 107 9.86 5.40 0.06
N ALA A 108 9.65 5.98 -1.13
CA ALA A 108 10.75 6.30 -2.01
C ALA A 108 11.60 7.46 -1.51
N PRO A 109 12.91 7.48 -1.84
CA PRO A 109 13.79 8.57 -1.47
C PRO A 109 13.23 9.95 -1.85
N ALA A 110 13.54 10.95 -1.02
CA ALA A 110 13.18 12.35 -1.32
C ALA A 110 13.78 12.83 -2.65
N SER A 111 14.96 12.33 -3.03
CA SER A 111 15.60 12.59 -4.32
C SER A 111 14.80 12.07 -5.52
N HIS A 112 13.83 11.18 -5.31
CA HIS A 112 12.94 10.63 -6.33
C HIS A 112 11.56 11.32 -6.32
N GLY A 113 11.34 12.29 -5.41
CA GLY A 113 10.05 12.94 -5.17
C GLY A 113 9.17 12.24 -4.13
N GLY A 114 9.67 11.22 -3.42
CA GLY A 114 8.97 10.56 -2.31
C GLY A 114 9.27 11.19 -0.95
N LEU A 115 8.91 10.50 0.14
CA LEU A 115 9.13 10.97 1.51
C LEU A 115 10.26 10.24 2.27
N GLY A 116 10.78 9.14 1.72
CA GLY A 116 11.88 8.36 2.29
C GLY A 116 11.53 7.66 3.60
N LEU A 117 10.23 7.41 3.87
CA LEU A 117 9.79 6.83 5.12
C LEU A 117 10.19 5.36 5.22
N THR A 118 10.58 4.96 6.42
CA THR A 118 10.81 3.56 6.78
C THR A 118 9.48 2.80 6.91
N ARG A 119 9.56 1.47 6.90
CA ARG A 119 8.37 0.62 7.12
C ARG A 119 7.66 0.91 8.44
N SER A 120 8.40 1.27 9.48
CA SER A 120 7.82 1.57 10.80
C SER A 120 7.06 2.88 10.77
N GLU A 121 7.66 3.93 10.17
CA GLU A 121 7.02 5.25 10.04
C GLU A 121 5.75 5.17 9.19
N ILE A 122 5.79 4.47 8.05
CA ILE A 122 4.61 4.29 7.18
C ILE A 122 3.47 3.61 7.95
N ARG A 123 3.76 2.63 8.80
CA ARG A 123 2.73 1.91 9.57
C ARG A 123 2.12 2.73 10.71
N GLN A 124 2.84 3.73 11.21
CA GLN A 124 2.40 4.60 12.29
C GLN A 124 1.77 5.90 11.77
N LEU A 125 1.79 6.11 10.46
CA LEU A 125 1.35 7.34 9.80
C LEU A 125 -0.14 7.59 10.05
N ARG A 126 -0.45 8.78 10.57
CA ARG A 126 -1.83 9.26 10.77
C ARG A 126 -2.24 10.24 9.66
N PRO A 127 -3.55 10.51 9.49
CA PRO A 127 -3.98 11.50 8.51
C PRO A 127 -3.34 12.88 8.68
N GLU A 128 -3.21 13.35 9.92
CA GLU A 128 -2.56 14.62 10.26
C GLU A 128 -1.08 14.65 9.82
N ASP A 129 -0.37 13.52 9.95
CA ASP A 129 1.00 13.39 9.47
C ASP A 129 1.06 13.53 7.95
N VAL A 130 0.15 12.87 7.24
CA VAL A 130 0.05 13.00 5.77
C VAL A 130 -0.23 14.44 5.40
N GLN A 131 -1.18 15.11 6.06
CA GLN A 131 -1.51 16.51 5.79
C GLN A 131 -0.27 17.40 5.90
N ARG A 132 0.52 17.22 6.95
CA ARG A 132 1.78 17.95 7.19
C ARG A 132 2.88 17.61 6.19
N LEU A 133 2.94 16.37 5.71
CA LEU A 133 4.00 15.89 4.80
C LEU A 133 3.72 16.21 3.33
N ARG A 134 2.46 16.42 2.93
CA ARG A 134 2.05 16.68 1.54
C ARG A 134 2.89 17.75 0.83
N PRO A 135 3.20 18.92 1.43
CA PRO A 135 4.01 19.95 0.75
C PRO A 135 5.44 19.51 0.40
N ARG A 136 5.92 18.40 0.96
CA ARG A 136 7.26 17.84 0.71
C ARG A 136 7.28 16.82 -0.41
N ILE A 137 6.12 16.42 -0.93
CA ILE A 137 5.99 15.40 -1.97
C ILE A 137 6.31 16.04 -3.32
N GLY A 138 7.09 15.34 -4.13
CA GLY A 138 7.50 15.82 -5.44
C GLY A 138 6.32 16.00 -6.39
N VAL A 139 6.38 17.06 -7.19
CA VAL A 139 5.45 17.34 -8.29
C VAL A 139 6.19 17.13 -9.60
N ALA A 140 5.57 16.38 -10.53
CA ALA A 140 6.09 16.20 -11.88
C ALA A 140 5.28 17.06 -12.86
N GLU A 141 5.85 17.39 -14.02
CA GLU A 141 5.15 18.13 -15.08
C GLU A 141 3.96 17.33 -15.64
N ASP A 142 4.17 16.03 -15.83
CA ASP A 142 3.16 15.11 -16.35
C ASP A 142 2.30 14.53 -15.21
N PRO A 143 0.96 14.64 -15.26
CA PRO A 143 0.06 14.12 -14.23
C PRO A 143 0.17 12.61 -13.99
N GLU A 144 0.50 11.82 -15.02
CA GLU A 144 0.55 10.35 -14.94
C GLU A 144 1.77 9.87 -14.13
N SER A 145 2.84 10.67 -14.10
CA SER A 145 4.06 10.41 -13.34
C SER A 145 4.18 11.24 -12.05
N CYS A 146 3.12 11.92 -11.63
CA CYS A 146 3.15 12.87 -10.51
C CYS A 146 2.84 12.22 -9.14
N ALA A 147 3.79 12.30 -8.20
CA ALA A 147 3.67 11.69 -6.89
C ALA A 147 2.56 12.34 -6.04
N ALA A 148 2.40 13.67 -6.11
CA ALA A 148 1.32 14.37 -5.46
C ALA A 148 -0.06 13.92 -5.98
N CYS A 149 -0.21 13.68 -7.28
CA CYS A 149 -1.46 13.15 -7.86
C CYS A 149 -1.80 11.75 -7.34
N ALA A 150 -0.80 10.87 -7.20
CA ALA A 150 -1.00 9.53 -6.63
C ALA A 150 -1.46 9.58 -5.16
N VAL A 151 -0.95 10.55 -4.39
CA VAL A 151 -1.39 10.80 -3.01
C VAL A 151 -2.84 11.24 -2.99
N TRP A 152 -3.22 12.25 -3.77
CA TRP A 152 -4.62 12.70 -3.86
C TRP A 152 -5.55 11.57 -4.30
N SER A 153 -5.13 10.75 -5.27
CA SER A 153 -5.93 9.62 -5.76
C SER A 153 -6.26 8.62 -4.65
N TRP A 154 -5.33 8.38 -3.73
CA TRP A 154 -5.57 7.50 -2.59
C TRP A 154 -6.35 8.19 -1.46
N LEU A 155 -6.12 9.48 -1.21
CA LEU A 155 -6.90 10.24 -0.23
C LEU A 155 -8.38 10.35 -0.62
N GLU A 156 -8.69 10.46 -1.92
CA GLU A 156 -10.06 10.39 -2.42
C GLU A 156 -10.72 9.05 -2.08
N VAL A 157 -10.00 7.94 -2.24
CA VAL A 157 -10.47 6.59 -1.90
C VAL A 157 -10.74 6.47 -0.40
N ILE A 158 -9.80 6.94 0.43
CA ILE A 158 -9.94 6.89 1.88
C ILE A 158 -11.10 7.76 2.37
N GLY A 159 -11.19 9.00 1.87
CA GLY A 159 -12.25 9.93 2.26
C GLY A 159 -13.62 9.46 1.80
N THR A 160 -13.71 8.85 0.62
CA THR A 160 -14.96 8.19 0.18
C THR A 160 -15.33 7.05 1.12
N ASN A 161 -14.37 6.31 1.68
CA ASN A 161 -14.66 5.23 2.62
C ASN A 161 -15.11 5.70 4.00
N SER A 162 -14.63 6.85 4.50
CA SER A 162 -15.04 7.33 5.82
C SER A 162 -16.47 7.86 5.86
N SER A 163 -16.97 8.42 4.76
CA SER A 163 -18.34 8.97 4.71
C SER A 163 -19.36 8.13 3.93
N TRP A 164 -18.97 7.05 3.23
CA TRP A 164 -19.89 6.32 2.32
C TRP A 164 -19.97 4.81 2.52
N SER A 165 -21.08 4.26 2.01
CA SER A 165 -21.32 2.82 1.90
C SER A 165 -20.41 2.16 0.87
N ARG A 166 -20.32 0.83 0.92
CA ARG A 166 -19.63 -0.05 -0.07
C ARG A 166 -19.89 0.32 -1.53
N ALA A 167 -21.10 0.82 -1.84
CA ALA A 167 -21.47 1.24 -3.18
C ALA A 167 -20.70 2.50 -3.64
N GLY A 168 -20.37 3.41 -2.73
CA GLY A 168 -19.59 4.63 -3.04
C GLY A 168 -18.17 4.30 -3.50
N LEU A 169 -17.47 3.42 -2.79
CA LEU A 169 -16.15 2.95 -3.18
C LEU A 169 -16.14 2.22 -4.52
N ARG A 170 -17.13 1.36 -4.74
CA ARG A 170 -17.27 0.67 -6.01
C ARG A 170 -17.54 1.65 -7.16
N SER A 171 -18.43 2.61 -6.95
CA SER A 171 -18.69 3.69 -7.90
C SER A 171 -17.45 4.54 -8.17
N LEU A 172 -16.66 4.87 -7.15
CA LEU A 172 -15.39 5.59 -7.31
C LEU A 172 -14.37 4.77 -8.10
N ALA A 173 -14.23 3.48 -7.82
CA ALA A 173 -13.31 2.60 -8.55
C ALA A 173 -13.73 2.38 -10.02
N HIS A 174 -15.02 2.53 -10.31
CA HIS A 174 -15.56 2.56 -11.66
C HIS A 174 -15.53 3.96 -12.32
N ARG A 175 -15.47 5.03 -11.52
CA ARG A 175 -15.32 6.40 -12.01
C ARG A 175 -13.97 6.47 -12.72
N ARG A 176 -14.05 6.78 -14.01
CA ARG A 176 -12.88 6.88 -14.88
C ARG A 176 -12.22 8.22 -14.63
N ASP A 177 -10.90 8.20 -14.52
CA ASP A 177 -10.10 9.42 -14.41
C ASP A 177 -9.93 10.11 -15.79
N ASP A 178 -10.45 9.50 -16.87
CA ASP A 178 -10.39 9.91 -18.28
C ASP A 178 -10.85 11.35 -18.57
N GLN A 179 -11.56 12.00 -17.64
CA GLN A 179 -12.11 13.35 -17.81
C GLN A 179 -11.32 14.45 -17.07
N MET A 180 -10.30 14.10 -16.28
CA MET A 180 -9.49 15.11 -15.60
C MET A 180 -8.46 15.71 -16.54
N VAL A 181 -8.56 17.02 -16.75
CA VAL A 181 -7.53 17.83 -17.41
C VAL A 181 -6.62 18.40 -16.32
N GLY A 182 -5.33 18.12 -16.40
CA GLY A 182 -4.31 18.65 -15.47
C GLY A 182 -4.03 17.76 -14.26
N HIS A 183 -3.45 18.36 -13.21
CA HIS A 183 -3.00 17.64 -12.03
C HIS A 183 -4.12 17.50 -10.99
N ARG A 184 -4.40 16.27 -10.55
CA ARG A 184 -5.38 16.00 -9.48
C ARG A 184 -5.08 16.77 -8.20
N HIS A 185 -3.80 16.97 -7.89
CA HIS A 185 -3.38 17.62 -6.64
C HIS A 185 -3.56 19.13 -6.61
N GLU A 186 -3.87 19.75 -7.76
CA GLU A 186 -4.22 21.18 -7.84
C GLU A 186 -5.70 21.43 -7.52
N LEU A 187 -6.53 20.38 -7.58
CA LEU A 187 -7.93 20.45 -7.21
C LEU A 187 -8.09 20.47 -5.68
N PRO A 188 -9.19 21.09 -5.16
CA PRO A 188 -9.56 20.96 -3.76
C PRO A 188 -9.63 19.49 -3.34
N ASP A 189 -9.36 19.21 -2.06
CA ASP A 189 -9.41 17.84 -1.55
C ASP A 189 -10.79 17.22 -1.86
N PRO A 190 -10.84 16.14 -2.67
CA PRO A 190 -12.11 15.65 -3.21
C PRO A 190 -13.01 15.01 -2.14
N SER A 191 -12.44 14.62 -1.00
CA SER A 191 -13.16 14.09 0.15
C SER A 191 -12.38 14.37 1.42
N PRO A 192 -12.46 15.58 2.00
CA PRO A 192 -11.64 16.00 3.14
C PRO A 192 -11.85 15.13 4.40
N ASP A 193 -12.93 14.35 4.43
CA ASP A 193 -13.24 13.35 5.45
C ASP A 193 -12.14 12.30 5.64
N TRP A 194 -11.18 12.19 4.70
CA TRP A 194 -9.99 11.35 4.88
C TRP A 194 -9.20 11.73 6.15
N LEU A 195 -9.28 12.99 6.60
CA LEU A 195 -8.68 13.45 7.86
C LEU A 195 -9.30 12.81 9.11
N THR A 196 -10.54 12.33 9.01
CA THR A 196 -11.25 11.68 10.13
C THR A 196 -10.99 10.18 10.22
N CYS A 197 -10.23 9.60 9.27
CA CYS A 197 -9.93 8.18 9.24
C CYS A 197 -8.96 7.75 10.36
N VAL A 198 -9.12 6.52 10.84
CA VAL A 198 -8.24 5.95 11.88
C VAL A 198 -6.81 5.73 11.34
N GLY A 199 -6.65 5.55 10.03
CA GLY A 199 -5.36 5.41 9.38
C GLY A 199 -5.41 5.66 7.87
N VAL A 200 -4.23 5.80 7.27
CA VAL A 200 -4.06 6.16 5.84
C VAL A 200 -3.66 4.99 4.95
N LEU A 201 -3.58 3.78 5.51
CA LEU A 201 -3.34 2.54 4.76
C LEU A 201 -4.25 1.43 5.31
N PRO A 202 -5.58 1.58 5.23
CA PRO A 202 -6.51 0.52 5.64
C PRO A 202 -6.21 -0.80 4.91
N ALA A 203 -6.48 -1.92 5.60
CA ALA A 203 -6.44 -3.24 5.00
C ALA A 203 -7.49 -3.33 3.88
N ILE A 204 -7.17 -4.06 2.82
CA ILE A 204 -8.08 -4.32 1.70
C ILE A 204 -8.20 -5.83 1.60
N ASP A 205 -9.40 -6.37 1.73
CA ASP A 205 -9.62 -7.80 1.66
C ASP A 205 -9.62 -8.34 0.21
N ARG A 206 -9.90 -9.64 0.04
CA ARG A 206 -9.92 -10.28 -1.27
C ARG A 206 -10.99 -9.72 -2.22
N TRP A 207 -12.07 -9.15 -1.67
CA TRP A 207 -13.22 -8.63 -2.41
C TRP A 207 -13.15 -7.11 -2.61
N GLY A 208 -12.09 -6.45 -2.14
CA GLY A 208 -11.90 -5.00 -2.29
C GLY A 208 -12.48 -4.19 -1.12
N TRP A 209 -12.86 -4.85 -0.03
CA TRP A 209 -13.39 -4.17 1.15
C TRP A 209 -12.28 -3.57 1.99
N MET A 210 -12.46 -2.31 2.37
CA MET A 210 -11.55 -1.61 3.26
C MET A 210 -11.99 -1.76 4.71
N ASP A 211 -11.09 -2.23 5.55
CA ASP A 211 -11.27 -2.23 7.00
C ASP A 211 -10.62 -0.94 7.56
N PRO A 212 -11.40 0.02 8.05
CA PRO A 212 -10.86 1.28 8.55
C PRO A 212 -10.12 1.12 9.88
N TYR A 213 -10.39 0.06 10.65
CA TYR A 213 -9.78 -0.17 11.96
C TYR A 213 -8.52 -1.03 11.88
N SER A 214 -8.39 -1.82 10.82
CA SER A 214 -7.18 -2.60 10.54
C SER A 214 -6.28 -1.87 9.55
N SER A 215 -5.09 -1.48 9.99
CA SER A 215 -4.05 -0.96 9.10
C SER A 215 -3.37 -2.08 8.29
N LEU A 216 -2.56 -1.70 7.32
CA LEU A 216 -1.75 -2.60 6.51
C LEU A 216 -0.92 -3.55 7.39
N HIS A 217 -1.21 -4.85 7.28
CA HIS A 217 -0.47 -5.89 8.01
C HIS A 217 1.04 -5.82 7.70
N PRO A 218 1.96 -6.05 8.67
CA PRO A 218 3.40 -5.95 8.46
C PRO A 218 3.93 -6.73 7.24
N SER A 219 3.42 -7.95 7.02
CA SER A 219 3.82 -8.77 5.86
C SER A 219 3.38 -8.18 4.52
N SER A 220 2.28 -7.42 4.50
CA SER A 220 1.78 -6.76 3.29
C SER A 220 2.73 -5.69 2.76
N MET A 221 3.53 -5.05 3.62
CA MET A 221 4.53 -4.09 3.16
C MET A 221 5.61 -4.78 2.32
N SER A 222 6.02 -5.99 2.71
CA SER A 222 6.97 -6.78 1.92
C SER A 222 6.37 -7.19 0.57
N VAL A 223 5.08 -7.51 0.53
CA VAL A 223 4.35 -7.78 -0.72
C VAL A 223 4.27 -6.54 -1.60
N VAL A 224 3.99 -5.37 -1.02
CA VAL A 224 3.98 -4.08 -1.73
C VAL A 224 5.34 -3.78 -2.34
N VAL A 225 6.43 -3.91 -1.57
CA VAL A 225 7.80 -3.70 -2.08
C VAL A 225 8.08 -4.61 -3.27
N ARG A 226 7.74 -5.90 -3.18
CA ARG A 226 7.93 -6.85 -4.29
C ARG A 226 7.07 -6.52 -5.51
N ALA A 227 5.85 -6.04 -5.30
CA ALA A 227 4.96 -5.63 -6.40
C ALA A 227 5.48 -4.37 -7.10
N ILE A 228 6.05 -3.42 -6.35
CA ILE A 228 6.74 -2.24 -6.90
C ILE A 228 7.90 -2.68 -7.79
N ASP A 229 8.76 -3.56 -7.27
CA ASP A 229 9.91 -4.13 -7.98
C ASP A 229 9.48 -4.81 -9.29
N ALA A 230 8.48 -5.69 -9.21
CA ALA A 230 7.93 -6.39 -10.36
C ALA A 230 7.31 -5.45 -11.41
N LEU A 231 6.65 -4.36 -10.99
CA LEU A 231 6.07 -3.39 -11.93
C LEU A 231 7.15 -2.50 -12.58
N LEU A 232 8.29 -2.28 -11.91
CA LEU A 232 9.42 -1.54 -12.45
C LEU A 232 10.23 -2.35 -13.47
N ASP A 233 10.49 -3.62 -13.17
CA ASP A 233 11.28 -4.51 -14.04
C ASP A 233 10.43 -5.20 -15.12
N GLY A 234 9.12 -5.30 -14.91
CA GLY A 234 8.20 -5.92 -15.85
C GLY A 234 8.07 -5.16 -17.18
N PRO A 235 7.39 -5.76 -18.17
CA PRO A 235 7.04 -5.07 -19.40
C PRO A 235 6.18 -3.83 -19.10
N ALA A 236 6.36 -2.78 -19.89
CA ALA A 236 5.50 -1.61 -19.78
C ALA A 236 4.04 -2.03 -20.04
N PRO A 237 3.10 -1.69 -19.13
CA PRO A 237 1.70 -1.99 -19.33
C PRO A 237 1.20 -1.21 -20.55
N MET A 238 0.49 -1.92 -21.43
CA MET A 238 -0.20 -1.32 -22.56
C MET A 238 -1.70 -1.29 -22.22
N PRO A 239 -2.38 -0.15 -22.41
CA PRO A 239 -3.82 -0.09 -22.18
C PRO A 239 -4.53 -1.08 -23.09
N THR A 240 -5.47 -1.84 -22.52
CA THR A 240 -6.30 -2.75 -23.28
C THR A 240 -7.09 -1.95 -24.33
N PRO A 241 -7.17 -2.42 -25.60
CA PRO A 241 -7.98 -1.77 -26.62
C PRO A 241 -9.40 -1.53 -26.13
N GLU A 242 -10.03 -0.43 -26.57
CA GLU A 242 -11.41 -0.18 -26.18
C GLU A 242 -12.28 -1.38 -26.55
N PRO A 243 -13.00 -1.99 -25.60
CA PRO A 243 -13.90 -3.07 -25.93
C PRO A 243 -14.98 -2.53 -26.86
N GLU A 244 -15.38 -3.34 -27.84
CA GLU A 244 -16.52 -3.01 -28.70
C GLU A 244 -17.71 -2.58 -27.83
N PRO A 245 -18.46 -1.55 -28.25
CA PRO A 245 -19.60 -1.06 -27.48
C PRO A 245 -20.51 -2.24 -27.16
N ARG A 246 -20.62 -2.57 -25.86
CA ARG A 246 -21.56 -3.59 -25.41
C ARG A 246 -22.93 -3.22 -25.94
N ALA A 247 -23.64 -4.19 -26.50
CA ALA A 247 -25.04 -4.02 -26.88
C ALA A 247 -25.78 -3.31 -25.74
N PRO A 248 -26.64 -2.32 -26.05
CA PRO A 248 -27.30 -1.51 -25.04
C PRO A 248 -27.91 -2.43 -23.99
N VAL A 249 -27.61 -2.15 -22.71
CA VAL A 249 -28.23 -2.85 -21.59
C VAL A 249 -29.74 -2.76 -21.81
N ARG A 250 -30.42 -3.91 -21.87
CA ARG A 250 -31.88 -3.96 -22.07
C ARG A 250 -32.54 -3.01 -21.07
N VAL A 251 -33.16 -1.96 -21.59
CA VAL A 251 -33.95 -1.03 -20.80
C VAL A 251 -35.31 -1.68 -20.61
N PHE A 252 -35.68 -1.97 -19.37
CA PHE A 252 -37.03 -2.42 -19.06
C PHE A 252 -38.01 -1.31 -19.41
N THR A 253 -39.08 -1.66 -20.12
CA THR A 253 -40.26 -0.81 -20.27
C THR A 253 -40.92 -0.61 -18.90
N GLU A 254 -41.74 0.44 -18.75
CA GLU A 254 -42.42 0.70 -17.48
C GLU A 254 -43.30 -0.50 -17.06
N ALA A 255 -43.97 -1.14 -18.01
CA ALA A 255 -44.78 -2.34 -17.77
C ALA A 255 -43.95 -3.53 -17.27
N GLU A 256 -42.77 -3.77 -17.86
CA GLU A 256 -41.88 -4.84 -17.39
C GLU A 256 -41.30 -4.52 -16.00
N ARG A 257 -41.05 -3.23 -15.70
CA ARG A 257 -40.66 -2.79 -14.36
C ARG A 257 -41.75 -3.07 -13.33
N GLU A 258 -43.00 -2.71 -13.64
CA GLU A 258 -44.15 -2.99 -12.78
C GLU A 258 -44.31 -4.50 -12.53
N GLU A 259 -44.14 -5.33 -13.56
CA GLU A 259 -44.19 -6.79 -13.43
C GLU A 259 -43.06 -7.32 -12.52
N VAL A 260 -41.83 -6.81 -12.70
CA VAL A 260 -40.69 -7.17 -11.85
C VAL A 260 -40.93 -6.77 -10.39
N TYR A 261 -41.48 -5.58 -10.14
CA TYR A 261 -41.80 -5.12 -8.78
C TYR A 261 -42.93 -5.94 -8.15
N ALA A 262 -44.01 -6.21 -8.89
CA ALA A 262 -45.09 -7.07 -8.42
C ALA A 262 -44.58 -8.47 -8.03
N ARG A 263 -43.66 -9.02 -8.83
CA ARG A 263 -43.05 -10.31 -8.54
C ARG A 263 -42.12 -10.27 -7.30
N ALA A 264 -41.40 -9.17 -7.10
CA ALA A 264 -40.57 -8.97 -5.93
C ALA A 264 -41.41 -8.84 -4.64
N ASP A 265 -42.55 -8.14 -4.72
CA ASP A 265 -43.48 -7.99 -3.61
C ASP A 265 -44.14 -9.33 -3.23
N GLU A 266 -44.54 -10.12 -4.22
CA GLU A 266 -45.04 -11.49 -3.99
C GLU A 266 -43.99 -12.36 -3.29
N LEU A 267 -42.74 -12.29 -3.73
CA LEU A 267 -41.65 -13.05 -3.13
C LEU A 267 -41.42 -12.61 -1.68
N THR A 268 -41.45 -11.30 -1.42
CA THR A 268 -41.30 -10.72 -0.09
C THR A 268 -42.43 -11.15 0.85
N ALA A 269 -43.67 -11.13 0.37
CA ALA A 269 -44.83 -11.59 1.13
C ALA A 269 -44.72 -13.08 1.47
N ARG A 270 -44.25 -13.92 0.52
CA ARG A 270 -44.02 -15.35 0.77
C ARG A 270 -42.93 -15.59 1.81
N VAL A 271 -41.81 -14.86 1.73
CA VAL A 271 -40.73 -14.96 2.72
C VAL A 271 -41.23 -14.53 4.10
N ALA A 272 -41.96 -13.42 4.20
CA ALA A 272 -42.53 -12.95 5.46
C ALA A 272 -43.49 -13.99 6.09
N ALA A 273 -44.33 -14.63 5.28
CA ALA A 273 -45.24 -15.68 5.76
C ALA A 273 -44.48 -16.91 6.31
N ILE A 274 -43.41 -17.34 5.63
CA ILE A 274 -42.57 -18.45 6.09
C ILE A 274 -41.89 -18.11 7.42
N LEU A 275 -41.39 -16.87 7.57
CA LEU A 275 -40.74 -16.44 8.80
C LEU A 275 -41.72 -16.39 9.99
N LEU A 276 -42.93 -15.89 9.77
CA LEU A 276 -43.99 -15.89 10.79
C LEU A 276 -44.39 -17.30 11.21
N GLU A 277 -44.49 -18.24 10.26
CA GLU A 277 -44.79 -19.65 10.57
C GLU A 277 -43.65 -20.31 11.38
N TYR A 278 -42.41 -19.89 11.16
CA TYR A 278 -41.26 -20.37 11.92
C TYR A 278 -41.23 -19.81 13.35
N GLU A 279 -41.50 -18.51 13.54
CA GLU A 279 -41.57 -17.87 14.86
C GLU A 279 -42.72 -18.39 15.73
N GLN A 280 -43.83 -18.84 15.12
CA GLN A 280 -44.96 -19.44 15.85
C GLN A 280 -44.72 -20.90 16.27
N ARG A 281 -43.67 -21.55 15.76
CA ARG A 281 -43.30 -22.95 16.06
C ARG A 281 -42.12 -23.08 17.04
N SER A 282 -41.48 -21.97 17.42
CA SER A 282 -40.45 -21.87 18.44
C SER A 282 -41.01 -21.41 19.79
#